data_AF-A0A538A8W1-F1
#
_entry.id   AF-A0A538A8W1-F1
#
_cell.length_a   1.000
_cell.length_b   1.000
_cell.length_c   1.000
_cell.angle_alpha   90.00
_cell.angle_beta   90.00
_cell.angle_gamma   90.00
#
_symmetry.space_group_name_H-M   'P 1'
#
loop_
_entity.id
_entity.type
_entity.pdbx_description
1 polymer ?
#
loop_
_entity_poly.entity_id
_entity_poly.type
_entity_poly.pdbx_seq_one_letter_code
_entity_poly.pdbx_strand_id
1 'polypeptide(L)'
;MDRHVGVYDVAVDTHGRIVVAGDASALGFARFKRDGRVDRRFGHNGVIALAHGKGFYYASSVAIYRRNRIVAGGHHRVPNSGGEEDLAAVRLLGGS
;
A
#
# COMPACT_ATOMS: atom_id res chain seq x y z
N MET A 1 -20.11 9.03 9.40
CA MET A 1 -19.18 8.68 8.30
C MET A 1 -18.54 7.37 8.69
N ASP A 2 -18.96 6.28 8.07
CA ASP A 2 -18.33 4.97 8.30
C ASP A 2 -16.90 5.01 7.78
N ARG A 3 -15.94 4.71 8.65
CA ARG A 3 -14.56 4.44 8.23
C ARG A 3 -14.56 3.08 7.57
N HIS A 4 -14.48 3.05 6.24
CA HIS A 4 -14.14 1.83 5.52
C HIS A 4 -12.70 1.44 5.86
N VAL A 5 -12.52 0.48 6.77
CA VAL A 5 -11.24 -0.22 6.97
C VAL A 5 -11.30 -1.44 6.07
N GLY A 6 -10.83 -1.29 4.83
CA GLY A 6 -10.76 -2.37 3.84
C GLY A 6 -9.34 -2.86 3.65
N VAL A 7 -9.16 -4.17 3.53
CA VAL A 7 -8.02 -4.73 2.80
C VAL A 7 -8.38 -4.68 1.33
N TYR A 8 -7.57 -4.01 0.53
CA TYR A 8 -7.87 -3.81 -0.89
C TYR A 8 -7.27 -4.90 -1.77
N ASP A 9 -6.04 -5.33 -1.47
CA ASP A 9 -5.36 -6.36 -2.24
C ASP A 9 -4.24 -7.02 -1.46
N VAL A 10 -3.82 -8.20 -1.93
CA VAL A 10 -2.71 -8.97 -1.39
C VAL A 10 -1.83 -9.51 -2.52
N ALA A 11 -0.52 -9.42 -2.34
CA ALA A 11 0.43 -10.03 -3.26
C ALA A 11 1.52 -10.80 -2.52
N VAL A 12 2.06 -11.83 -3.17
CA VAL A 12 3.13 -12.67 -2.62
C VAL A 12 4.36 -12.52 -3.49
N ASP A 13 5.52 -12.31 -2.85
CA ASP A 13 6.78 -12.13 -3.55
C ASP A 13 7.52 -13.48 -3.78
N THR A 14 8.65 -13.46 -4.50
CA THR A 14 9.37 -14.70 -4.84
C THR A 14 10.02 -15.38 -3.64
N HIS A 15 10.07 -14.73 -2.48
CA HIS A 15 10.54 -15.32 -1.21
C HIS A 15 9.38 -15.86 -0.36
N GLY A 16 8.14 -15.80 -0.87
CA GLY A 16 6.93 -16.17 -0.15
C GLY A 16 6.50 -15.15 0.91
N ARG A 17 7.02 -13.91 0.88
CA ARG A 17 6.55 -12.85 1.77
C ARG A 17 5.24 -12.31 1.24
N ILE A 18 4.31 -12.02 2.15
CA ILE A 18 2.95 -11.57 1.85
C ILE A 18 2.90 -10.06 2.08
N VAL A 19 2.42 -9.31 1.11
CA VAL A 19 2.20 -7.86 1.20
C VAL A 19 0.71 -7.62 1.14
N VAL A 20 0.18 -6.90 2.12
CA VAL A 20 -1.23 -6.51 2.20
C VAL A 20 -1.32 -5.01 2.06
N ALA A 21 -2.19 -4.54 1.18
CA ALA A 21 -2.53 -3.11 1.04
C ALA A 21 -3.90 -2.84 1.67
N GLY A 22 -4.02 -1.77 2.45
CA GLY A 22 -5.27 -1.41 3.13
C GLY A 22 -5.29 0.04 3.59
N ASP A 23 -6.46 0.51 4.03
CA ASP A 23 -6.59 1.84 4.65
C ASP A 23 -6.55 1.72 6.19
N ALA A 24 -5.62 2.43 6.81
CA ALA A 24 -5.61 2.66 8.25
C ALA A 24 -5.47 4.16 8.55
N SER A 25 -6.48 4.94 8.14
CA SER A 25 -6.44 6.41 8.10
C SER A 25 -5.44 6.96 7.10
N ALA A 26 -4.94 6.14 6.16
CA ALA A 26 -3.97 6.38 5.09
C ALA A 26 -3.73 5.09 4.31
N LEU A 27 -3.35 5.20 3.03
CA LEU A 27 -2.89 4.04 2.26
C LEU A 27 -1.66 3.44 2.95
N GLY A 28 -1.84 2.23 3.47
CA GLY A 28 -0.86 1.48 4.22
C GLY A 28 -0.52 0.15 3.56
N PHE A 29 0.72 -0.28 3.77
CA PHE A 29 1.21 -1.58 3.36
C PHE A 29 1.76 -2.30 4.57
N ALA A 30 1.30 -3.51 4.83
CA ALA A 30 1.89 -4.41 5.81
C ALA A 30 2.62 -5.55 5.08
N ARG A 31 3.74 -6.01 5.63
CA ARG A 31 4.43 -7.21 5.11
C ARG A 31 4.55 -8.29 6.18
N PHE A 32 4.21 -9.50 5.78
CA PHE A 32 4.37 -10.71 6.56
C PHE A 32 5.43 -11.60 5.91
N LYS A 33 6.14 -12.36 6.73
CA LYS A 33 7.02 -13.43 6.30
C LYS A 33 6.18 -14.60 5.78
N ARG A 34 6.85 -15.56 5.13
CA ARG A 34 6.22 -16.79 4.62
C ARG A 34 5.48 -17.59 5.70
N ASP A 35 5.90 -17.46 6.96
CA ASP A 35 5.28 -18.10 8.12
C ASP A 35 4.13 -17.29 8.74
N GLY A 36 3.69 -16.21 8.08
CA GLY A 36 2.60 -15.35 8.54
C GLY A 36 2.98 -14.35 9.64
N ARG A 37 4.22 -14.37 10.16
CA ARG A 37 4.65 -13.37 11.15
C ARG A 37 4.95 -12.04 10.49
N VAL A 38 4.71 -10.93 11.20
CA VAL A 38 5.05 -9.58 10.71
C VAL A 38 6.55 -9.49 10.40
N ASP A 39 6.86 -9.04 9.18
CA ASP A 39 8.23 -8.68 8.79
C ASP A 39 8.56 -7.29 9.32
N ARG A 40 8.98 -7.21 10.59
CA ARG A 40 9.30 -5.94 11.27
C ARG A 40 10.41 -5.12 10.60
N ARG A 41 11.15 -5.69 9.64
CA ARG A 41 12.15 -4.97 8.83
C ARG A 41 11.52 -4.20 7.66
N PHE A 42 10.23 -4.39 7.40
CA PHE A 42 9.51 -3.62 6.41
C PHE A 42 9.00 -2.31 7.01
N GLY A 43 9.56 -1.18 6.57
CA GLY A 43 9.13 0.14 7.06
C GLY A 43 9.26 0.26 8.58
N HIS A 44 8.28 0.90 9.21
CA HIS A 44 8.20 1.03 10.66
C HIS A 44 7.36 -0.11 11.24
N ASN A 45 7.99 -1.01 11.99
CA ASN A 45 7.33 -2.14 12.66
C ASN A 45 6.53 -3.08 11.73
N GLY A 46 6.94 -3.19 10.46
CA GLY A 46 6.28 -4.03 9.46
C GLY A 46 5.24 -3.30 8.62
N VAL A 47 5.16 -1.98 8.74
CA VAL A 47 4.20 -1.14 8.03
C VAL A 47 4.89 0.03 7.33
N ILE A 48 4.45 0.33 6.10
CA ILE A 48 4.70 1.60 5.43
C ILE A 48 3.35 2.29 5.26
N ALA A 49 3.18 3.48 5.83
CA ALA A 49 2.01 4.33 5.61
C ALA A 49 2.40 5.52 4.74
N LEU A 50 1.61 5.80 3.70
CA LEU A 50 1.77 6.99 2.87
C LEU A 50 0.89 8.09 3.46
N ALA A 51 1.49 9.18 3.92
CA ALA A 51 0.75 10.27 4.54
C ALA A 51 -0.32 10.86 3.59
N HIS A 52 -1.49 11.19 4.15
CA HIS A 52 -2.50 12.02 3.49
C HIS A 52 -1.88 13.39 3.21
N GLY A 53 -1.85 13.78 1.93
CA GLY A 53 -1.21 15.03 1.50
C GLY A 53 -0.56 14.94 0.13
N LYS A 54 -0.37 13.73 -0.40
CA LYS A 54 0.00 13.50 -1.81
C LYS A 54 -1.19 13.04 -2.66
N GLY A 55 -2.40 13.30 -2.19
CA GLY A 55 -3.70 12.99 -2.81
C GLY A 55 -4.03 11.52 -3.07
N PHE A 56 -3.17 10.56 -2.77
CA PHE A 56 -3.50 9.13 -2.84
C PHE A 56 -4.57 8.78 -1.79
N TYR A 57 -5.76 8.43 -2.25
CA TYR A 57 -6.93 8.26 -1.39
C TYR A 57 -7.18 6.79 -1.04
N TYR A 58 -7.01 5.88 -2.01
CA TYR A 58 -7.04 4.42 -1.79
C TYR A 58 -6.26 3.70 -2.89
N ALA A 59 -5.68 2.54 -2.57
CA ALA A 59 -5.13 1.62 -3.57
C ALA A 59 -6.18 0.57 -3.90
N SER A 60 -6.42 0.31 -5.18
CA SER A 60 -7.33 -0.75 -5.63
C SER A 60 -6.58 -2.04 -5.99
N SER A 61 -5.26 -1.97 -6.20
CA SER A 61 -4.45 -3.14 -6.51
C SER A 61 -3.00 -3.00 -6.04
N VAL A 62 -2.39 -4.13 -5.67
CA VAL A 62 -0.98 -4.26 -5.36
C VAL A 62 -0.35 -5.39 -6.16
N ALA A 63 0.83 -5.15 -6.73
CA ALA A 63 1.56 -6.14 -7.49
C ALA A 63 3.03 -6.18 -7.05
N ILE A 64 3.61 -7.38 -7.14
CA ILE A 64 5.06 -7.55 -7.03
C ILE A 64 5.68 -7.38 -8.43
N TYR A 65 6.54 -6.37 -8.54
CA TYR A 65 7.35 -6.09 -9.72
C TYR A 65 8.78 -6.60 -9.54
N ARG A 66 9.53 -6.67 -10.66
CA ARG A 66 10.93 -7.14 -10.74
C ARG A 66 11.75 -6.82 -9.48
N ARG A 67 12.50 -7.82 -9.00
CA ARG A 67 13.32 -7.78 -7.78
C ARG A 67 12.51 -7.55 -6.49
N ASN A 68 11.31 -8.12 -6.40
CA ASN A 68 10.42 -8.06 -5.22
C ASN A 68 10.06 -6.64 -4.78
N ARG A 69 9.91 -5.74 -5.76
CA ARG A 69 9.45 -4.38 -5.51
C ARG A 69 7.93 -4.36 -5.50
N ILE A 70 7.36 -3.56 -4.62
CA ILE A 70 5.90 -3.44 -4.51
C ILE A 70 5.46 -2.25 -5.35
N VAL A 71 4.48 -2.46 -6.23
CA VAL A 71 3.78 -1.41 -6.96
C VAL A 71 2.34 -1.42 -6.52
N ALA A 72 1.79 -0.28 -6.19
CA ALA A 72 0.36 -0.13 -5.91
C ALA A 72 -0.25 0.85 -6.91
N GLY A 73 -1.41 0.47 -7.45
CA GLY A 73 -2.25 1.31 -8.29
C GLY A 73 -3.49 1.73 -7.50
N GLY A 74 -3.94 2.95 -7.72
CA GLY A 74 -5.08 3.49 -6.99
C GLY A 74 -5.54 4.83 -7.51
N HIS A 75 -6.39 5.44 -6.72
CA HIS A 75 -7.05 6.69 -7.05
C HIS A 75 -6.41 7.83 -6.26
N HIS A 76 -6.09 8.90 -6.96
CA HIS A 76 -5.62 10.16 -6.42
C HIS A 76 -6.76 11.17 -6.45
N ARG A 77 -7.18 11.67 -5.30
CA ARG A 77 -8.13 12.78 -5.24
C ARG A 77 -7.38 14.10 -5.43
N VAL A 78 -7.76 14.85 -6.46
CA VAL A 78 -7.20 16.18 -6.73
C VAL A 78 -7.72 17.17 -5.67
N PRO A 79 -6.85 17.92 -4.97
CA PRO A 79 -7.30 18.93 -4.02
C PRO A 79 -8.11 20.03 -4.73
N ASN A 80 -9.21 20.48 -4.10
CA ASN A 80 -10.07 21.57 -4.59
C ASN A 80 -10.75 21.33 -5.96
N SER A 81 -10.79 20.09 -6.46
CA SER A 81 -11.43 19.76 -7.74
C SER A 81 -12.93 19.50 -7.68
N GLY A 82 -13.55 19.57 -6.49
CA GLY A 82 -14.95 19.17 -6.32
C GLY A 82 -15.19 17.65 -6.37
N GLY A 83 -14.15 16.82 -6.35
CA GLY A 83 -14.27 15.36 -6.30
C GLY A 83 -13.64 14.60 -7.47
N GLU A 84 -12.87 15.26 -8.34
CA GLU A 84 -12.15 14.58 -9.40
C GLU A 84 -11.08 13.62 -8.84
N GLU A 85 -11.04 12.43 -9.43
CA GLU A 85 -10.07 11.38 -9.16
C GLU A 85 -9.19 11.14 -10.39
N ASP A 86 -7.89 10.97 -10.18
CA ASP A 86 -6.90 10.58 -11.19
C ASP A 86 -6.32 9.19 -10.88
N LEU A 87 -5.82 8.51 -11.91
CA LEU A 87 -5.05 7.28 -11.72
C LEU A 87 -3.68 7.61 -11.16
N ALA A 88 -3.26 6.86 -10.15
CA ALA A 88 -1.95 7.04 -9.57
C ALA A 88 -1.29 5.70 -9.26
N ALA A 89 0.04 5.68 -9.39
CA ALA A 89 0.87 4.52 -9.06
C ALA A 89 2.00 4.90 -8.12
N VAL A 90 2.21 4.12 -7.06
CA VAL A 90 3.37 4.25 -6.17
C VAL A 90 4.23 3.00 -6.25
N ARG A 91 5.55 3.21 -6.27
CA ARG A 91 6.54 2.15 -6.13
C ARG A 91 7.21 2.28 -4.77
N LEU A 92 7.09 1.25 -3.93
CA LEU A 92 7.82 1.20 -2.67
C LEU A 92 9.26 0.78 -2.96
N LEU A 93 10.19 1.68 -2.65
CA LEU A 93 11.62 1.40 -2.61
C LEU A 93 11.92 0.91 -1.21
N GLY A 94 12.24 -0.38 -1.06
CA GLY A 94 12.64 -0.93 0.23
C GLY A 94 13.89 -0.23 0.74
N GLY A 95 13.90 0.11 2.03
CA GLY A 95 15.13 0.49 2.74
C GLY A 95 16.07 -0.72 2.78
N SER A 96 17.35 -0.43 2.53
CA SER A 96 18.50 -1.35 2.53
C SER A 96 18.57 -2.22 3.77
#